data_AF-A0A519T1B6-F1
#
_entry.id   AF-A0A519T1B6-F1
#
_cell.length_a   1.000
_cell.length_b   1.000
_cell.length_c   1.000
_cell.angle_alpha   90.00
_cell.angle_beta   90.00
_cell.angle_gamma   90.00
#
_symmetry.space_group_name_H-M   'P 1'
#
loop_
_entity.id
_entity.type
_entity.pdbx_description
1 polymer ?
#
loop_
_entity_poly.entity_id
_entity_poly.type
_entity_poly.pdbx_seq_one_letter_code
_entity_poly.pdbx_strand_id
1 'polypeptide(L)' 'HLGEPCRSLLEGFYLLDKSMQDLTAEHGYTNADTAKTQKYKCLTRLKKLFFASYKEA' A
#
# COMPACT_ATOMS: atom_id res chain seq x y z
N HIS A 1 12.77 -4.97 -1.65
CA HIS A 1 11.45 -5.41 -2.18
C HIS A 1 10.32 -4.85 -1.31
N LEU A 2 9.11 -4.60 -1.87
CA LEU A 2 7.99 -3.99 -1.15
C LEU A 2 7.28 -4.97 -0.18
N GLY A 3 6.96 -6.18 -0.65
CA GLY A 3 6.34 -7.25 0.14
C GLY A 3 4.83 -7.07 0.41
N GLU A 4 4.20 -8.13 0.92
CA GLU A 4 2.80 -8.12 1.37
C GLU A 4 2.68 -7.64 2.84
N PRO A 5 1.56 -7.01 3.23
CA PRO A 5 0.36 -6.70 2.44
C PRO A 5 0.49 -5.44 1.57
N CYS A 6 1.67 -4.79 1.57
CA CYS A 6 1.83 -3.48 0.95
C CYS A 6 1.67 -3.47 -0.57
N ARG A 7 2.07 -4.56 -1.24
CA ARG A 7 1.92 -4.68 -2.68
C ARG A 7 0.45 -4.76 -3.07
N SER A 8 -0.27 -5.77 -2.58
CA SER A 8 -1.70 -5.97 -2.89
C SER A 8 -2.56 -4.77 -2.47
N LEU A 9 -2.27 -4.13 -1.34
CA LEU A 9 -3.01 -2.93 -0.90
C LEU A 9 -2.83 -1.72 -1.84
N LEU A 10 -1.61 -1.51 -2.36
CA LEU A 10 -1.34 -0.41 -3.30
C LEU A 10 -1.87 -0.72 -4.70
N GLU A 11 -1.71 -1.96 -5.18
CA GLU A 11 -2.28 -2.39 -6.47
C GLU A 11 -3.81 -2.29 -6.44
N GLY A 12 -4.44 -2.74 -5.36
CA GLY A 12 -5.88 -2.64 -5.17
C GLY A 12 -6.39 -1.21 -5.21
N PHE A 13 -5.71 -0.26 -4.56
CA PHE A 13 -6.15 1.13 -4.55
C PHE A 13 -5.81 1.89 -5.85
N TYR A 14 -4.60 1.75 -6.39
CA TYR A 14 -4.13 2.59 -7.49
C TYR A 14 -4.33 1.98 -8.88
N LEU A 15 -4.44 0.66 -9.01
CA LEU A 15 -4.58 -0.04 -10.29
C LEU A 15 -5.98 -0.64 -10.50
N LEU A 16 -6.61 -1.09 -9.42
CA LEU A 16 -7.93 -1.74 -9.45
C LEU A 16 -9.06 -0.84 -8.95
N ASP A 17 -8.75 0.38 -8.52
CA ASP A 17 -9.70 1.39 -8.01
C ASP A 17 -10.64 0.86 -6.89
N LYS A 18 -10.15 -0.09 -6.09
CA LYS A 18 -10.93 -0.66 -4.98
C LYS A 18 -11.17 0.40 -3.91
N SER A 19 -12.37 0.40 -3.35
CA SER A 19 -12.69 1.28 -2.23
C SER A 19 -11.88 0.89 -0.98
N MET A 20 -11.72 1.83 -0.04
CA MET A 20 -11.06 1.50 1.23
C MET A 20 -11.85 0.48 2.06
N GLN A 21 -13.16 0.40 1.86
CA GLN A 21 -14.03 -0.59 2.50
C GLN A 21 -13.74 -2.00 1.96
N ASP A 22 -13.63 -2.15 0.64
CA ASP A 22 -13.30 -3.44 0.01
C ASP A 22 -11.93 -3.91 0.48
N LEU A 23 -10.95 -3.02 0.48
CA LEU A 23 -9.59 -3.32 0.93
C LEU A 23 -9.52 -3.60 2.44
N THR A 24 -10.39 -2.98 3.24
CA THR A 24 -10.50 -3.30 4.68
C THR A 24 -10.94 -4.74 4.87
N ALA A 25 -11.96 -5.19 4.14
CA ALA A 25 -12.47 -6.55 4.20
C ALA A 25 -11.45 -7.57 3.67
N GLU A 26 -10.83 -7.30 2.52
CA GLU A 26 -9.86 -8.18 1.86
C GLU A 26 -8.60 -8.42 2.71
N HIS A 27 -8.14 -7.40 3.42
CA HIS A 27 -6.93 -7.48 4.25
C HIS A 27 -7.21 -7.76 5.74
N GLY A 28 -8.48 -7.91 6.14
CA GLY A 28 -8.87 -8.15 7.54
C GLY A 28 -8.55 -6.98 8.48
N TYR A 29 -8.56 -5.73 7.98
CA TYR A 29 -8.40 -4.55 8.83
C TYR A 29 -9.68 -4.27 9.63
N THR A 30 -9.52 -3.73 10.83
CA THR A 30 -10.66 -3.41 11.71
C THR A 30 -11.56 -2.31 11.13
N ASN A 31 -10.98 -1.34 10.42
CA ASN A 31 -11.72 -0.25 9.79
C ASN A 31 -10.94 0.40 8.64
N ALA A 32 -11.63 1.23 7.87
CA ALA A 32 -11.08 1.95 6.73
C ALA A 32 -9.93 2.91 7.10
N ASP A 33 -9.90 3.45 8.33
CA ASP A 33 -8.82 4.35 8.75
C ASP A 33 -7.52 3.61 9.02
N THR A 34 -7.60 2.38 9.53
CA THR A 34 -6.47 1.47 9.63
C THR A 34 -5.93 1.13 8.23
N ALA A 35 -6.83 0.81 7.28
CA ALA A 35 -6.46 0.54 5.90
C ALA A 35 -5.79 1.76 5.22
N LYS A 36 -6.33 2.97 5.40
CA LYS A 36 -5.73 4.23 4.89
C LYS A 36 -4.35 4.47 5.48
N THR A 37 -4.20 4.30 6.79
CA THR A 37 -2.93 4.46 7.50
C THR A 37 -1.90 3.47 7.00
N GLN A 38 -2.29 2.21 6.80
CA GLN A 38 -1.41 1.18 6.26
C GLN A 38 -1.03 1.48 4.80
N LYS A 39 -1.98 1.92 3.96
CA LYS A 39 -1.71 2.36 2.59
C LYS A 39 -0.66 3.47 2.55
N TYR A 40 -0.79 4.48 3.42
CA TYR A 40 0.18 5.57 3.52
C TYR A 40 1.59 5.07 3.90
N LYS A 41 1.67 4.16 4.89
CA LYS A 41 2.95 3.53 5.28
C LYS A 41 3.57 2.75 4.11
N CYS A 42 2.76 1.97 3.39
CA CYS A 42 3.18 1.20 2.23
C CYS A 42 3.68 2.09 1.10
N LEU A 43 2.97 3.18 0.78
CA LEU A 43 3.39 4.16 -0.22
C LEU A 43 4.72 4.81 0.16
N THR A 44 4.89 5.16 1.44
CA THR A 44 6.16 5.73 1.94
C THR A 44 7.31 4.73 1.80
N ARG A 45 7.08 3.45 2.10
CA ARG A 45 8.07 2.38 1.89
C ARG A 45 8.42 2.21 0.42
N LEU A 46 7.43 2.22 -0.48
CA LEU A 46 7.66 2.16 -1.92
C LEU A 46 8.52 3.33 -2.41
N LYS A 47 8.21 4.57 -1.99
CA LYS A 47 9.02 5.74 -2.30
C LYS A 47 10.48 5.56 -1.84
N LYS A 48 10.70 5.10 -0.61
CA LYS A 48 12.06 4.84 -0.09
C LYS A 48 12.82 3.83 -0.94
N LEU A 49 12.17 2.71 -1.31
CA LEU A 49 12.79 1.69 -2.18
C LEU A 49 13.14 2.27 -3.54
N PHE A 50 12.22 3.00 -4.16
CA PHE A 50 12.43 3.64 -5.46
C PHE A 50 13.60 4.64 -5.42
N PHE A 51 13.62 5.54 -4.45
CA PHE A 51 14.69 6.55 -4.35
C PHE A 51 16.03 5.97 -3.88
N ALA A 52 16.02 4.89 -3.10
CA ALA A 52 17.26 4.18 -2.77
C ALA A 52 17.90 3.58 -4.03
N SER A 53 17.10 2.93 -4.89
CA SER A 53 17.60 2.43 -6.18
C SER A 53 17.95 3.55 -7.17
N TYR A 54 17.24 4.68 -7.13
CA TYR A 54 17.43 5.77 -8.09
C TYR A 54 18.65 6.65 -7.77
N LYS A 55 19.04 6.78 -6.49
CA LYS A 55 20.25 7.53 -6.10
C LYS A 55 21.57 6.80 -6.40
N GLU A 56 21.50 5.52 -6.75
CA GLU A 56 22.66 4.73 -7.19
C GLU A 56 22.77 4.64 -8.73
N ALA A 57 21.87 5.29 -9.47
CA ALA A 57 21.84 5.35 -10.94
C ALA A 57 22.34 6.68 -11.49
#